data_AF-A0A2V7XE31-F1
#
_entry.id   AF-A0A2V7XE31-F1
#
_cell.length_a   1.000
_cell.length_b   1.000
_cell.length_c   1.000
_cell.angle_alpha   90.00
_cell.angle_beta   90.00
_cell.angle_gamma   90.00
#
_symmetry.space_group_name_H-M   'P 1'
#
loop_
_entity.id
_entity.type
_entity.pdbx_description
1 polymer ?
#
loop_
_entity_poly.entity_id
_entity_poly.type
_entity_poly.pdbx_seq_one_letter_code
_entity_poly.pdbx_strand_id
1 'polypeptide(L)'
;MLSFRTMSEHAEVQREALLAANEMDGPVFKIREDPRVTPFGRFLRRTSLDELPQLVNVLCGHMSLVGPRPLPVVETTRIAGPHRRRLSVRPGLTCLWQISGRNELGFRQWMDLDLQYVDNWSLGLDLAILLRTLPALLSGRGAR
;
A
#
# COMPACT_ATOMS: atom_id res chain seq x y z
N MET A 1 4.14 -8.62 9.30
CA MET A 1 2.89 -7.85 9.18
C MET A 1 1.76 -8.83 8.94
N LEU A 2 0.68 -8.75 9.72
CA LEU A 2 -0.50 -9.60 9.54
C LEU A 2 -1.37 -9.12 8.36
N SER A 3 -1.80 -10.04 7.50
CA SER A 3 -2.78 -9.83 6.43
C SER A 3 -3.39 -11.19 6.03
N PHE A 4 -4.58 -11.19 5.42
CA PHE A 4 -5.09 -12.43 4.82
C PHE A 4 -4.32 -12.77 3.55
N ARG A 5 -4.04 -14.06 3.35
CA ARG A 5 -3.45 -14.55 2.09
C ARG A 5 -4.51 -14.47 0.99
N THR A 6 -4.23 -13.70 -0.05
CA THR A 6 -5.12 -13.51 -1.21
C THR A 6 -4.58 -14.14 -2.49
N MET A 7 -3.33 -14.61 -2.48
CA MET A 7 -2.67 -15.23 -3.62
C MET A 7 -2.49 -16.74 -3.44
N SER A 8 -2.34 -17.46 -4.54
CA SER A 8 -1.99 -18.88 -4.56
C SER A 8 -0.60 -19.15 -3.96
N GLU A 9 -0.36 -20.39 -3.56
CA GLU A 9 0.91 -20.79 -2.95
C GLU A 9 2.13 -20.56 -3.85
N HIS A 10 1.98 -20.74 -5.16
CA HIS A 10 3.04 -20.58 -6.16
C HIS A 10 3.20 -19.14 -6.69
N ALA A 11 2.57 -18.15 -6.05
CA ALA A 11 2.55 -16.77 -6.53
C ALA A 11 3.96 -16.14 -6.65
N GLU A 12 4.91 -16.53 -5.80
CA GLU A 12 6.28 -16.01 -5.90
C GLU A 12 7.03 -16.58 -7.11
N VAL A 13 6.86 -17.86 -7.43
CA VAL A 13 7.47 -18.49 -8.62
C VAL A 13 6.90 -17.87 -9.90
N GLN A 14 5.59 -17.60 -9.90
CA GLN A 14 4.91 -16.95 -11.03
C GLN A 14 5.29 -15.48 -11.18
N ARG A 15 5.84 -14.83 -10.15
CA ARG A 15 6.17 -13.40 -10.18
C ARG A 15 7.19 -13.09 -11.27
N GLU A 16 8.24 -13.90 -11.40
CA GLU A 16 9.31 -13.68 -12.38
C GLU A 16 8.79 -13.72 -13.82
N ALA A 17 7.92 -14.70 -14.13
CA ALA A 17 7.30 -14.83 -15.44
C ALA A 17 6.36 -13.66 -15.77
N LEU A 18 5.86 -12.95 -14.75
CA LEU A 18 4.92 -11.84 -14.89
C LEU A 18 5.60 -10.46 -14.83
N LEU A 19 6.93 -10.38 -14.69
CA LEU A 19 7.65 -9.10 -14.65
C LEU A 19 7.41 -8.23 -15.89
N ALA A 20 7.25 -8.85 -17.06
CA ALA A 20 6.96 -8.15 -18.31
C ALA A 20 5.57 -7.50 -18.34
N ALA A 21 4.65 -7.93 -17.47
CA ALA A 21 3.30 -7.39 -17.35
C ALA A 21 3.16 -6.34 -16.23
N ASN A 22 4.26 -5.92 -15.60
CA ASN A 22 4.25 -4.91 -14.55
C ASN A 22 3.75 -3.56 -15.09
N GLU A 23 2.73 -2.99 -14.45
CA GLU A 23 2.12 -1.71 -14.82
C GLU A 23 2.76 -0.52 -14.06
N MET A 24 3.64 -0.79 -13.10
CA MET A 24 4.28 0.23 -12.28
C MET A 24 5.76 0.38 -12.60
N ASP A 25 6.23 1.63 -12.60
CA ASP A 25 7.66 1.93 -12.67
C ASP A 25 8.37 1.64 -11.33
N GLY A 26 9.70 1.58 -11.38
CA GLY A 26 10.54 1.47 -10.18
C GLY A 26 10.60 0.05 -9.60
N PRO A 27 10.91 -0.09 -8.30
CA PRO A 27 11.13 -1.41 -7.68
C PRO A 27 9.84 -2.14 -7.31
N VAL A 28 8.67 -1.53 -7.52
CA VAL A 28 7.38 -2.07 -7.11
C VAL A 28 6.77 -2.90 -8.22
N PHE A 29 6.14 -4.00 -7.84
CA PHE A 29 5.42 -4.86 -8.77
C PHE A 29 3.91 -4.77 -8.58
N LYS A 30 3.18 -4.44 -9.64
CA LYS A 30 1.71 -4.38 -9.63
C LYS A 30 1.13 -4.68 -11.00
N ILE A 31 0.11 -5.52 -11.02
CA ILE A 31 -0.70 -5.88 -12.19
C ILE A 31 -2.15 -5.75 -11.78
N ARG A 32 -2.99 -5.10 -12.60
CA ARG A 32 -4.41 -4.89 -12.27
C ARG A 32 -5.20 -6.20 -12.24
N GLU A 33 -4.94 -7.09 -13.18
CA GLU A 33 -5.57 -8.42 -13.26
C GLU A 33 -4.53 -9.51 -12.97
N ASP A 34 -4.00 -9.49 -11.76
CA ASP A 34 -2.96 -10.43 -11.33
C ASP A 34 -3.51 -11.88 -11.30
N PRO A 35 -2.99 -12.80 -12.16
CA PRO A 35 -3.47 -14.17 -12.25
C PRO A 35 -3.13 -15.00 -11.00
N ARG A 36 -2.24 -14.50 -10.13
CA ARG A 36 -1.85 -15.15 -8.87
C ARG A 36 -2.91 -15.00 -7.78
N VAL A 37 -3.88 -14.11 -7.97
CA VAL A 37 -4.93 -13.83 -6.99
C VAL A 37 -6.08 -14.82 -7.17
N THR A 38 -6.45 -15.51 -6.09
CA THR A 38 -7.56 -16.47 -6.14
C THR A 38 -8.91 -15.75 -6.28
N PRO A 39 -9.99 -16.39 -6.77
CA PRO A 39 -11.31 -15.76 -6.86
C PRO A 39 -11.80 -15.20 -5.51
N PHE A 40 -11.57 -15.95 -4.42
CA PHE A 40 -11.87 -15.47 -3.06
C PHE A 40 -10.94 -14.34 -2.62
N GLY A 41 -9.65 -14.43 -2.94
CA GLY A 41 -8.69 -13.36 -2.68
C GLY A 41 -9.07 -12.06 -3.39
N ARG A 42 -9.62 -12.14 -4.61
CA ARG A 42 -10.14 -11.00 -5.36
C ARG A 42 -11.33 -10.36 -4.66
N PHE A 43 -12.23 -11.16 -4.10
CA PHE A 43 -13.33 -10.65 -3.27
C PHE A 43 -12.79 -9.92 -2.04
N LEU A 44 -11.86 -10.51 -1.28
CA LEU A 44 -11.25 -9.89 -0.10
C LEU A 44 -10.56 -8.56 -0.41
N ARG A 45 -9.77 -8.51 -1.49
CA ARG A 45 -9.12 -7.28 -1.95
C ARG A 45 -10.16 -6.23 -2.30
N ARG A 46 -11.19 -6.59 -3.09
CA ARG A 46 -12.25 -5.68 -3.53
C ARG A 46 -12.97 -5.01 -2.36
N THR A 47 -13.15 -5.73 -1.26
CA THR A 47 -13.79 -5.24 -0.04
C THR A 47 -12.80 -4.70 1.01
N SER A 48 -11.50 -4.68 0.70
CA SER A 48 -10.40 -4.33 1.63
C SER A 48 -10.38 -5.18 2.91
N LEU A 49 -11.03 -6.35 2.88
CA LEU A 49 -11.09 -7.25 4.03
C LEU A 49 -9.75 -7.95 4.27
N ASP A 50 -8.89 -8.06 3.25
CA ASP A 50 -7.56 -8.66 3.35
C ASP A 50 -6.61 -7.88 4.27
N GLU A 51 -6.85 -6.58 4.42
CA GLU A 51 -6.07 -5.68 5.26
C GLU A 51 -6.63 -5.54 6.69
N LEU A 52 -7.81 -6.09 7.02
CA LEU A 52 -8.36 -6.05 8.38
C LEU A 52 -7.41 -6.55 9.48
N PRO A 53 -6.63 -7.64 9.29
CA PRO A 53 -5.64 -8.06 10.28
C PRO A 53 -4.55 -7.02 10.55
N GLN A 54 -4.36 -6.04 9.66
CA GLN A 54 -3.40 -4.96 9.88
C GLN A 54 -3.79 -4.03 11.04
N LEU A 55 -5.07 -3.96 11.39
CA LEU A 55 -5.52 -3.23 12.59
C LEU A 55 -4.88 -3.78 13.86
N VAL A 56 -4.64 -5.10 13.92
CA VAL A 56 -3.91 -5.70 15.05
C VAL A 56 -2.47 -5.19 15.10
N ASN A 57 -1.81 -5.00 13.95
CA ASN A 57 -0.46 -4.42 13.92
C ASN A 57 -0.45 -2.96 14.42
N VAL A 58 -1.53 -2.20 14.17
CA VAL A 58 -1.68 -0.84 14.71
C VAL A 58 -1.83 -0.88 16.23
N LEU A 59 -2.69 -1.77 16.74
CA LEU A 59 -2.89 -1.94 18.19
C LEU A 59 -1.63 -2.43 18.91
N CYS A 60 -0.84 -3.30 18.26
CA CYS A 60 0.45 -3.76 18.78
C CYS A 60 1.58 -2.72 18.63
N GLY A 61 1.32 -1.55 18.03
CA GLY A 61 2.31 -0.49 17.84
C GLY A 61 3.35 -0.73 16.74
N HIS A 62 3.19 -1.77 15.92
CA HIS A 62 4.04 -2.05 14.75
C HIS A 62 3.70 -1.14 13.56
N MET A 63 2.47 -0.62 13.51
CA MET A 63 1.97 0.29 12.47
C MET A 63 1.26 1.49 13.10
N SER A 64 1.03 2.51 12.30
CA SER A 64 0.15 3.64 12.60
C SER A 64 -1.14 3.54 11.78
N LEU A 65 -2.20 4.26 12.17
CA LEU A 65 -3.38 4.43 11.31
C LEU A 65 -3.01 5.19 10.04
N VAL A 66 -2.21 6.25 10.18
CA VAL A 66 -1.74 7.10 9.08
C VAL A 66 -0.22 7.05 9.02
N GLY A 67 0.31 6.91 7.81
CA GLY A 67 1.74 6.79 7.56
C GLY A 67 2.05 6.30 6.15
N PRO A 68 3.31 6.30 5.70
CA PRO A 68 3.70 5.76 4.40
C PRO A 68 3.28 4.29 4.24
N ARG A 69 2.90 3.88 3.03
CA ARG A 69 2.43 2.49 2.79
C ARG A 69 3.53 1.46 3.13
N PRO A 70 3.24 0.38 3.86
CA PRO A 70 4.20 -0.70 4.01
C PRO A 70 4.53 -1.32 2.66
N LEU A 71 5.83 -1.44 2.39
CA LEU A 71 6.35 -2.08 1.18
C LEU A 71 6.96 -3.44 1.56
N PRO A 72 6.90 -4.44 0.65
CA PRO A 72 7.68 -5.66 0.81
C PRO A 72 9.17 -5.34 1.04
N VAL A 73 9.86 -6.19 1.79
CA VAL A 73 11.29 -6.01 2.11
C VAL A 73 12.12 -5.88 0.83
N VAL A 74 11.83 -6.71 -0.17
CA VAL A 74 12.53 -6.72 -1.48
C VAL A 74 12.41 -5.38 -2.22
N GLU A 75 11.28 -4.69 -2.08
CA GLU A 75 11.04 -3.40 -2.73
C GLU A 75 11.67 -2.26 -1.91
N THR A 76 11.54 -2.36 -0.59
CA THR A 76 12.10 -1.39 0.37
C THR A 76 13.62 -1.30 0.29
N THR A 77 14.31 -2.44 0.14
CA THR A 77 15.78 -2.47 0.04
C THR A 77 16.29 -1.79 -1.23
N ARG A 78 15.47 -1.73 -2.28
CA ARG A 78 15.79 -1.06 -3.56
C ARG A 78 15.51 0.44 -3.54
N ILE A 79 14.90 0.97 -2.48
CA ILE A 79 14.69 2.42 -2.32
C ILE A 79 16.02 3.08 -1.94
N ALA A 80 16.43 4.03 -2.77
CA ALA A 80 17.67 4.79 -2.63
C ALA A 80 17.41 6.29 -2.43
N GLY A 81 18.45 6.99 -1.99
CA GLY A 81 18.45 8.45 -1.91
C GLY A 81 17.45 9.03 -0.91
N PRO A 82 16.92 10.24 -1.18
CA PRO A 82 16.04 10.98 -0.27
C PRO A 82 14.77 10.21 0.13
N HIS A 83 14.26 9.35 -0.76
CA HIS A 83 13.05 8.56 -0.51
C HIS A 83 13.20 7.56 0.65
N ARG A 84 14.42 7.24 1.08
CA ARG A 84 14.63 6.41 2.29
C ARG A 84 14.12 7.05 3.57
N ARG A 85 13.97 8.38 3.61
CA ARG A 85 13.40 9.10 4.76
C ARG A 85 11.99 8.63 5.11
N ARG A 86 11.22 8.09 4.16
CA ARG A 86 9.92 7.45 4.45
C ARG A 86 9.98 6.37 5.54
N LEU A 87 11.14 5.74 5.73
CA LEU A 87 11.35 4.68 6.72
C LEU A 87 11.60 5.21 8.13
N SER A 88 11.69 6.54 8.32
CA SER A 88 11.88 7.16 9.64
C SER A 88 10.58 7.24 10.45
N VAL A 89 9.44 6.95 9.84
CA VAL A 89 8.13 6.95 10.48
C VAL A 89 7.50 5.56 10.40
N ARG A 90 6.56 5.26 11.30
CA ARG A 90 5.82 4.00 11.25
C ARG A 90 4.99 3.91 9.96
N PRO A 91 4.93 2.74 9.31
CA PRO A 91 4.05 2.55 8.17
C PRO A 91 2.58 2.69 8.59
N GLY A 92 1.77 3.23 7.69
CA GLY A 92 0.35 3.50 7.90
C GLY A 92 -0.57 2.47 7.27
N LEU A 93 -1.76 2.31 7.85
CA LEU A 93 -2.88 1.62 7.19
C LEU A 93 -3.43 2.48 6.03
N THR A 94 -3.55 3.78 6.25
CA THR A 94 -3.84 4.77 5.22
C THR A 94 -2.69 5.77 5.05
N CYS A 95 -2.64 6.46 3.92
CA CYS A 95 -1.56 7.38 3.58
C CYS A 95 -2.01 8.49 2.63
N LEU A 96 -1.14 9.49 2.47
CA LEU A 96 -1.43 10.66 1.62
C LEU A 96 -1.67 10.27 0.15
N TRP A 97 -0.84 9.42 -0.44
CA TRP A 97 -1.03 9.05 -1.85
C TRP A 97 -2.30 8.23 -2.10
N GLN A 98 -2.76 7.44 -1.11
CA GLN A 98 -4.04 6.71 -1.19
C GLN A 98 -5.26 7.62 -1.27
N ILE A 99 -5.15 8.89 -0.84
CA ILE A 99 -6.25 9.86 -0.98
C ILE A 99 -6.02 10.86 -2.13
N SER A 100 -4.80 10.93 -2.69
CA SER A 100 -4.44 11.92 -3.72
C SER A 100 -4.53 11.42 -5.16
N GLY A 101 -4.50 10.11 -5.40
CA GLY A 101 -4.58 9.57 -6.78
C GLY A 101 -4.52 8.04 -6.88
N ARG A 102 -4.12 7.35 -5.80
CA ARG A 102 -4.11 5.88 -5.72
C ARG A 102 -3.34 5.24 -6.87
N ASN A 103 -4.03 4.47 -7.70
CA ASN A 103 -3.49 3.63 -8.76
C ASN A 103 -3.08 4.42 -10.00
N GLU A 104 -3.46 5.69 -10.09
CA GLU A 104 -3.13 6.57 -11.23
C GLU A 104 -1.75 7.24 -11.06
N LEU A 105 -1.15 7.11 -9.87
CA LEU A 105 0.15 7.71 -9.56
C LEU A 105 1.29 6.77 -9.92
N GLY A 106 2.27 7.28 -10.65
CA GLY A 106 3.54 6.59 -10.85
C GLY A 106 4.35 6.46 -9.56
N PHE A 107 5.31 5.53 -9.53
CA PHE A 107 6.10 5.24 -8.32
C PHE A 107 6.80 6.48 -7.75
N ARG A 108 7.35 7.35 -8.59
CA ARG A 108 8.03 8.57 -8.14
C ARG A 108 7.08 9.52 -7.41
N GLN A 109 5.89 9.77 -7.97
CA GLN A 109 4.88 10.63 -7.36
C GLN A 109 4.38 10.06 -6.03
N TRP A 110 4.21 8.74 -5.96
CA TRP A 110 3.93 8.07 -4.69
C TRP A 110 5.05 8.36 -3.67
N MET A 111 6.31 8.13 -4.02
CA MET A 111 7.42 8.38 -3.10
C MET A 111 7.53 9.85 -2.68
N ASP A 112 7.23 10.80 -3.58
CA ASP A 112 7.17 12.22 -3.25
C ASP A 112 6.06 12.54 -2.25
N LEU A 113 4.88 11.91 -2.38
CA LEU A 113 3.78 12.07 -1.42
C LEU A 113 4.08 11.43 -0.06
N ASP A 114 4.78 10.28 -0.04
CA ASP A 114 5.27 9.69 1.20
C ASP A 114 6.24 10.65 1.92
N LEU A 115 7.14 11.31 1.18
CA LEU A 115 8.03 12.32 1.76
C LEU A 115 7.29 13.59 2.21
N GLN A 116 6.34 14.08 1.42
CA GLN A 116 5.51 15.23 1.81
C GLN A 116 4.77 14.97 3.12
N TYR A 117 4.26 13.75 3.32
CA TYR A 117 3.65 13.35 4.58
C TYR A 117 4.65 13.41 5.74
N VAL A 118 5.85 12.85 5.56
CA VAL A 118 6.90 12.88 6.59
C VAL A 118 7.34 14.30 6.93
N ASP A 119 7.48 15.16 5.91
CA ASP A 119 7.98 16.53 6.06
C ASP A 119 6.95 17.48 6.70
N ASN A 120 5.65 17.21 6.48
CA ASN A 120 4.55 18.07 6.94
C ASN A 120 3.68 17.37 7.99
N TRP A 121 4.23 16.38 8.69
CA TRP A 121 3.46 15.59 9.64
C TRP A 121 2.83 16.48 10.72
N SER A 122 1.52 16.33 10.90
CA SER A 122 0.75 16.97 11.95
C SER A 122 -0.51 16.15 12.25
N LEU A 123 -1.04 16.29 13.46
CA LEU A 123 -2.31 15.65 13.83
C LEU A 123 -3.48 16.10 12.94
N GLY A 124 -3.45 17.34 12.46
CA GLY A 124 -4.44 17.86 11.52
C GLY A 124 -4.37 17.18 10.15
N LEU A 125 -3.16 16.90 9.66
CA LEU A 125 -2.95 16.14 8.43
C LEU A 125 -3.43 14.70 8.58
N ASP A 126 -3.12 14.03 9.70
CA ASP A 126 -3.59 12.68 9.98
C ASP A 126 -5.13 12.62 9.99
N LEU A 127 -5.79 13.56 10.67
CA LEU A 127 -7.25 13.65 10.69
C LEU A 127 -7.83 13.88 9.29
N ALA A 128 -7.22 14.77 8.49
CA ALA A 128 -7.65 15.04 7.12
C ALA A 128 -7.53 13.79 6.23
N ILE A 129 -6.45 13.01 6.37
CA ILE A 129 -6.26 11.75 5.65
C ILE A 129 -7.30 10.72 6.06
N LEU A 130 -7.55 10.55 7.37
CA LEU A 130 -8.56 9.62 7.89
C LEU A 130 -9.97 9.95 7.36
N LEU A 131 -10.37 11.21 7.44
CA LEU A 131 -11.69 11.65 6.96
C LEU A 131 -11.87 11.42 5.46
N ARG A 132 -10.83 11.62 4.66
CA ARG A 132 -10.85 11.35 3.21
C ARG A 132 -10.78 9.85 2.89
N THR A 133 -10.28 9.03 3.81
CA THR A 133 -10.21 7.57 3.64
C THR A 133 -11.59 6.91 3.80
N LEU A 134 -12.44 7.41 4.71
CA LEU A 134 -13.74 6.79 5.03
C LEU A 134 -14.67 6.62 3.80
N PRO A 135 -14.96 7.66 2.97
CA PRO A 135 -15.80 7.49 1.79
C PRO A 135 -15.21 6.49 0.78
N ALA A 136 -13.88 6.41 0.75
CA ALA A 136 -13.16 5.61 -0.22
C ALA A 136 -13.12 4.12 0.17
N LEU A 137 -13.27 3.79 1.45
CA LEU A 137 -13.53 2.43 1.93
C LEU A 137 -15.00 2.03 1.69
N LEU A 138 -15.95 2.91 2.00
CA LEU A 138 -17.38 2.63 1.89
C LEU A 138 -17.86 2.48 0.44
N SER A 139 -17.25 3.20 -0.50
CA SER A 139 -17.65 3.15 -1.91
C SER A 139 -17.10 1.95 -2.68
N GLY A 140 -16.16 1.18 -2.12
CA GLY A 140 -15.43 0.12 -2.83
C GLY A 140 -14.66 0.60 -4.08
N ARG A 141 -14.64 1.91 -4.35
CA ARG A 141 -13.95 2.52 -5.50
C ARG A 141 -12.48 2.67 -5.16
N GLY A 142 -11.67 1.68 -5.54
CA GLY A 142 -10.21 1.78 -5.47
C GLY A 142 -9.49 0.49 -5.12
N ALA A 143 -10.23 -0.58 -4.79
CA ALA A 143 -9.68 -1.91 -4.71
C ALA A 143 -9.65 -2.57 -6.10
N ARG A 144 -8.73 -2.09 -6.94
CA ARG A 144 -8.32 -2.75 -8.18
C ARG A 144 -6.81 -2.91 -8.15
#